data_AF-A0A542EKK8-F1
#
_entry.id   AF-A0A542EKK8-F1
#
_cell.length_a   1.000
_cell.length_b   1.000
_cell.length_c   1.000
_cell.angle_alpha   90.00
_cell.angle_beta   90.00
_cell.angle_gamma   90.00
#
_symmetry.space_group_name_H-M   'P 1'
#
loop_
_entity.id
_entity.type
_entity.pdbx_description
1 polymer ?
#
loop_
_entity_poly.entity_id
_entity_poly.type
_entity_poly.pdbx_seq_one_letter_code
_entity_poly.pdbx_strand_id
1 'polypeptide(L)'
;MSRRLVASSLAAALFALVPNALPRSADAATTPGLRWAKCADVRTHQCARLSVPLDRNNPAAGSTTIAVERRRASVPSARVGAIFVNPGGPGEAATAKVDDFARMLGRKVTDRFDIVAVDPRGVGRSSQVSCTTRPGTTTPPSLEPGFPVTVAEARAQISHDDAVRAACRRTGGPLLQHMTTADDARDLDQVRALLGDRQLTFVGFSYGTVPGALDDVHNLYLALTGKQVSPAAAAATVDRQASPARQGFGLPGEVLDVTRQAVMCSDSLDPYDRWATWRAAAATRDRTRGFDAAGAWSNSLCTSWPGVGKGAYRGPFDRRPATPILFMNALYDPATSIVGARSAHAMSPGSRLVTGNKVGHLLLNDSACATRIRTNYLLTKALPAQDVARTDVRPLY
;
A
#
# COMPACT_ATOMS: atom_id res chain seq x y z
N MET A 1 8.68 33.80 84.41
CA MET A 1 7.93 33.18 83.30
C MET A 1 7.17 34.28 82.57
N SER A 2 7.37 34.46 81.26
CA SER A 2 6.94 35.67 80.56
C SER A 2 5.98 35.34 79.41
N ARG A 3 4.80 35.97 79.41
CA ARG A 3 3.87 35.93 78.26
C ARG A 3 4.46 36.72 77.09
N ARG A 4 4.25 36.26 75.86
CA ARG A 4 4.34 37.06 74.62
C ARG A 4 3.14 36.80 73.71
N LEU A 5 2.83 37.77 72.87
CA LEU A 5 1.59 37.87 72.09
C LEU A 5 1.77 37.40 70.64
N VAL A 6 0.63 37.25 69.96
CA VAL A 6 0.46 36.81 68.57
C VAL A 6 0.90 37.91 67.58
N ALA A 7 1.43 37.50 66.43
CA ALA A 7 1.41 38.29 65.20
C ALA A 7 1.12 37.35 64.01
N SER A 8 0.00 37.56 63.32
CA SER A 8 -0.40 36.77 62.14
C SER A 8 -0.15 37.58 60.86
N SER A 9 0.62 37.04 59.93
CA SER A 9 0.95 37.70 58.66
C SER A 9 -0.05 37.34 57.57
N LEU A 10 -0.82 38.33 57.07
CA LEU A 10 -1.55 38.18 55.81
C LEU A 10 -0.58 38.34 54.63
N ALA A 11 -0.66 37.42 53.66
CA ALA A 11 0.00 37.56 52.36
C ALA A 11 -1.04 37.95 51.31
N ALA A 12 -0.90 39.15 50.71
CA ALA A 12 -1.76 39.60 49.63
C ALA A 12 -1.25 39.09 48.28
N ALA A 13 -2.06 38.32 47.55
CA ALA A 13 -1.75 37.85 46.21
C ALA A 13 -2.19 38.87 45.14
N LEU A 14 -1.25 39.40 44.36
CA LEU A 14 -1.58 40.23 43.20
C LEU A 14 -2.05 39.35 42.04
N PHE A 15 -3.28 39.58 41.58
CA PHE A 15 -3.76 39.05 40.30
C PHE A 15 -3.29 39.94 39.15
N ALA A 16 -2.36 39.43 38.34
CA ALA A 16 -1.96 40.08 37.09
C ALA A 16 -2.98 39.77 35.98
N LEU A 17 -3.62 40.81 35.43
CA LEU A 17 -4.53 40.70 34.29
C LEU A 17 -3.73 40.44 32.99
N VAL A 18 -3.77 39.22 32.48
CA VAL A 18 -3.25 38.88 31.15
C VAL A 18 -4.29 39.25 30.09
N PRO A 19 -3.95 40.01 29.03
CA PRO A 19 -4.92 40.37 27.99
C PRO A 19 -5.43 39.14 27.21
N ASN A 20 -6.76 39.08 26.99
CA ASN A 20 -7.38 38.07 26.14
C ASN A 20 -6.99 38.29 24.67
N ALA A 21 -5.98 37.56 24.19
CA ALA A 21 -5.69 37.46 22.77
C ALA A 21 -6.79 36.63 22.08
N LEU A 22 -7.51 37.24 21.14
CA LEU A 22 -8.52 36.55 20.33
C LEU A 22 -7.88 35.35 19.57
N PRO A 23 -8.59 34.21 19.46
CA PRO A 23 -8.04 33.02 18.82
C PRO A 23 -7.76 33.26 17.33
N ARG A 24 -6.48 33.41 16.99
CA ARG A 24 -5.98 33.59 15.62
C ARG A 24 -6.15 32.27 14.85
N SER A 25 -6.88 32.30 13.73
CA SER A 25 -7.14 31.13 12.88
C SER A 25 -5.84 30.47 12.38
N ALA A 26 -5.38 29.44 13.09
CA ALA A 26 -4.10 28.79 12.84
C ALA A 26 -4.22 27.28 13.10
N ASP A 27 -4.64 26.52 12.08
CA ASP A 27 -4.69 25.05 12.13
C ASP A 27 -4.02 24.41 10.90
N ALA A 28 -2.87 24.98 10.55
CA ALA A 28 -1.86 24.30 9.74
C ALA A 28 -1.02 23.40 10.66
N ALA A 29 -1.63 22.33 11.18
CA ALA A 29 -1.01 21.43 12.14
C ALA A 29 0.30 20.83 11.59
N THR A 30 1.43 21.38 12.03
CA THR A 30 2.77 20.95 11.64
C THR A 30 3.18 19.69 12.40
N THR A 31 2.73 18.55 11.91
CA THR A 31 3.43 17.28 12.11
C THR A 31 4.93 17.49 11.78
N PRO A 32 5.87 17.22 12.70
CA PRO A 32 7.30 17.32 12.42
C PRO A 32 7.71 16.32 11.33
N GLY A 33 7.89 16.79 10.09
CA GLY A 33 8.25 15.97 8.93
C GLY A 33 7.16 15.79 7.86
N LEU A 34 5.90 16.17 8.11
CA LEU A 34 4.85 16.23 7.09
C LEU A 34 4.28 17.65 7.00
N ARG A 35 4.67 18.37 5.95
CA ARG A 35 4.12 19.70 5.63
C ARG A 35 2.87 19.55 4.77
N TRP A 36 1.70 19.70 5.39
CA TRP A 36 0.40 19.61 4.73
C TRP A 36 0.04 20.92 3.99
N ALA A 37 -0.33 20.79 2.72
CA ALA A 37 -0.98 21.83 1.91
C ALA A 37 -2.33 21.32 1.41
N LYS A 38 -3.16 22.17 0.78
CA LYS A 38 -4.26 21.67 -0.06
C LYS A 38 -3.67 21.00 -1.31
N CYS A 39 -4.27 19.90 -1.77
CA CYS A 39 -3.89 19.34 -3.07
C CYS A 39 -4.14 20.34 -4.22
N ALA A 40 -3.46 20.15 -5.35
CA ALA A 40 -3.52 21.07 -6.48
C ALA A 40 -4.82 20.91 -7.29
N ASP A 41 -5.18 19.64 -7.49
CA ASP A 41 -6.36 19.09 -8.14
C ASP A 41 -7.56 19.02 -7.18
N VAL A 42 -7.46 18.21 -6.11
CA VAL A 42 -8.59 17.97 -5.20
C VAL A 42 -8.51 18.92 -4.01
N ARG A 43 -9.06 20.13 -4.17
CA ARG A 43 -8.94 21.24 -3.18
C ARG A 43 -9.53 20.97 -1.80
N THR A 44 -10.35 19.93 -1.66
CA THR A 44 -10.91 19.39 -0.40
C THR A 44 -9.93 18.51 0.37
N HIS A 45 -8.92 17.95 -0.30
CA HIS A 45 -7.91 17.06 0.28
C HIS A 45 -6.64 17.81 0.70
N GLN A 46 -5.89 17.19 1.59
CA GLN A 46 -4.60 17.66 2.05
C GLN A 46 -3.49 16.78 1.48
N CYS A 47 -2.52 17.39 0.82
CA CYS A 47 -1.35 16.71 0.25
C CYS A 47 -0.10 17.06 1.06
N ALA A 48 0.79 16.10 1.23
CA ALA A 48 2.11 16.27 1.83
C ALA A 48 3.16 15.45 1.07
N ARG A 49 4.44 15.77 1.30
CA ARG A 49 5.58 14.97 0.84
C ARG A 49 6.47 14.65 2.04
N LEU A 50 6.90 13.41 2.15
CA LEU A 50 7.83 12.92 3.15
C LEU A 50 9.16 12.57 2.48
N SER A 51 10.28 13.04 3.04
CA SER A 51 11.61 12.54 2.65
C SER A 51 11.96 11.36 3.54
N VAL A 52 12.40 10.25 2.94
CA VAL A 52 12.83 9.03 3.63
C VAL A 52 14.21 8.60 3.11
N PRO A 53 15.02 7.86 3.89
CA PRO A 53 16.24 7.26 3.36
C PRO A 53 15.94 6.34 2.18
N LEU A 54 16.74 6.47 1.12
CA LEU A 54 16.68 5.54 -0.02
C LEU A 54 17.02 4.13 0.46
N ASP A 55 18.19 3.97 1.08
CA ASP A 55 18.58 2.78 1.82
C ASP A 55 18.46 3.06 3.32
N ARG A 56 17.54 2.36 4.01
CA ARG A 56 17.36 2.52 5.45
C ARG A 56 18.51 1.90 6.27
N ASN A 57 19.31 1.02 5.67
CA ASN A 57 20.54 0.47 6.25
C ASN A 57 21.79 1.27 5.85
N ASN A 58 21.67 2.23 4.93
CA ASN A 58 22.73 3.19 4.57
C ASN A 58 22.14 4.58 4.26
N PRO A 59 21.83 5.39 5.28
CA PRO A 59 21.26 6.72 5.08
C PRO A 59 22.13 7.68 4.24
N ALA A 60 23.43 7.41 4.09
CA ALA A 60 24.32 8.17 3.21
C ALA A 60 24.12 7.86 1.71
N ALA A 61 23.34 6.83 1.35
CA ALA A 61 22.94 6.54 -0.03
C ALA A 61 21.93 7.57 -0.60
N GLY A 62 21.52 8.57 0.20
CA GLY A 62 20.58 9.61 -0.20
C GLY A 62 19.14 9.33 0.23
N SER A 63 18.20 10.10 -0.33
CA SER A 63 16.78 10.03 0.03
C SER A 63 15.88 9.82 -1.19
N THR A 64 14.70 9.29 -0.93
CA THR A 64 13.57 9.26 -1.87
C THR A 64 12.38 10.01 -1.27
N THR A 65 11.48 10.51 -2.12
CA THR A 65 10.33 11.29 -1.67
C THR A 65 9.04 10.51 -1.82
N ILE A 66 8.27 10.41 -0.75
CA ILE A 66 7.00 9.71 -0.69
C ILE A 66 5.86 10.72 -0.69
N ALA A 67 4.87 10.55 -1.57
CA ALA A 67 3.68 11.38 -1.61
C ALA A 67 2.58 10.81 -0.71
N VAL A 68 1.92 11.71 0.02
CA VAL A 68 0.81 11.38 0.94
C VAL A 68 -0.37 12.28 0.62
N GLU A 69 -1.55 11.69 0.52
CA GLU A 69 -2.81 12.43 0.39
C GLU A 69 -3.79 12.01 1.49
N ARG A 70 -4.43 12.99 2.12
CA ARG A 70 -5.40 12.81 3.20
C ARG A 70 -6.71 13.53 2.90
N ARG A 71 -7.79 12.76 2.80
CA ARG A 71 -9.16 13.24 2.93
C ARG A 71 -9.55 13.17 4.41
N ARG A 72 -9.85 14.31 5.05
CA ARG A 72 -10.20 14.33 6.48
C ARG A 72 -11.57 13.70 6.75
N ALA A 73 -11.76 13.20 7.97
CA ALA A 73 -13.03 12.71 8.48
C ALA A 73 -14.13 13.76 8.29
N SER A 74 -15.30 13.35 7.78
CA SER A 74 -16.40 14.24 7.42
C SER A 74 -17.19 14.78 8.63
N VAL A 75 -16.99 14.22 9.83
CA VAL A 75 -17.47 14.78 11.11
C VAL A 75 -16.28 14.90 12.09
N PRO A 76 -15.52 16.00 12.08
CA PRO A 76 -14.27 16.12 12.84
C PRO A 76 -14.40 15.90 14.35
N SER A 77 -15.51 16.31 14.96
CA SER A 77 -15.83 16.10 16.38
C SER A 77 -16.05 14.64 16.78
N ALA A 78 -16.14 13.73 15.80
CA ALA A 78 -16.26 12.29 15.99
C ALA A 78 -15.12 11.51 15.32
N ARG A 79 -13.98 12.15 15.04
CA ARG A 79 -12.79 11.50 14.46
C ARG A 79 -12.20 10.45 15.42
N VAL A 80 -12.00 9.24 14.92
CA VAL A 80 -11.40 8.09 15.61
C VAL A 80 -9.91 7.94 15.28
N GLY A 81 -9.51 8.17 14.03
CA GLY A 81 -8.14 7.98 13.54
C GLY A 81 -8.03 8.16 12.03
N ALA A 82 -6.95 7.69 11.42
CA ALA A 82 -6.82 7.49 9.98
C ALA A 82 -6.98 6.02 9.58
N ILE A 83 -7.53 5.79 8.38
CA ILE A 83 -7.45 4.53 7.65
C ILE A 83 -6.49 4.73 6.49
N PHE A 84 -5.42 3.95 6.49
CA PHE A 84 -4.49 3.85 5.38
C PHE A 84 -5.04 2.92 4.30
N VAL A 85 -4.92 3.32 3.04
CA VAL A 85 -5.51 2.60 1.89
C VAL A 85 -4.48 2.38 0.78
N ASN A 86 -4.49 1.19 0.17
CA ASN A 86 -3.60 0.85 -0.95
C ASN A 86 -4.35 0.02 -2.01
N PRO A 87 -4.38 0.43 -3.30
CA PRO A 87 -5.14 -0.23 -4.37
C PRO A 87 -4.51 -1.54 -4.88
N GLY A 88 -3.21 -1.72 -4.67
CA GLY A 88 -2.42 -2.79 -5.25
C GLY A 88 -1.86 -2.48 -6.63
N GLY A 89 -2.12 -3.39 -7.58
CA GLY A 89 -1.38 -3.50 -8.85
C GLY A 89 -0.36 -4.65 -8.82
N PRO A 90 0.85 -4.50 -8.22
CA PRO A 90 1.43 -3.27 -7.66
C PRO A 90 1.64 -2.17 -8.70
N GLY A 91 2.05 -1.00 -8.23
CA GLY A 91 2.43 0.12 -9.11
C GLY A 91 1.32 1.12 -9.38
N GLU A 92 0.14 0.95 -8.79
CA GLU A 92 -0.98 1.90 -8.88
C GLU A 92 -0.84 3.03 -7.85
N ALA A 93 -1.13 4.27 -8.27
CA ALA A 93 -1.11 5.44 -7.40
C ALA A 93 -2.30 5.40 -6.41
N ALA A 94 -2.00 5.25 -5.12
CA ALA A 94 -3.00 5.31 -4.07
C ALA A 94 -3.57 6.72 -3.91
N THR A 95 -2.75 7.76 -4.10
CA THR A 95 -3.19 9.17 -3.96
C THR A 95 -4.25 9.54 -5.00
N ALA A 96 -4.19 8.95 -6.20
CA ALA A 96 -5.20 9.14 -7.24
C ALA A 96 -6.57 8.49 -6.92
N LYS A 97 -6.64 7.56 -5.96
CA LYS A 97 -7.85 6.77 -5.64
C LYS A 97 -8.49 7.11 -4.29
N VAL A 98 -8.10 8.21 -3.62
CA VAL A 98 -8.58 8.58 -2.27
C VAL A 98 -10.10 8.68 -2.15
N ASP A 99 -10.78 9.37 -3.08
CA ASP A 99 -12.25 9.45 -3.05
C ASP A 99 -12.92 8.15 -3.50
N ASP A 100 -12.24 7.28 -4.26
CA ASP A 100 -12.76 5.96 -4.62
C ASP A 100 -12.82 5.06 -3.38
N PHE A 101 -11.76 5.06 -2.57
CA PHE A 101 -11.77 4.43 -1.25
C PHE A 101 -12.82 5.05 -0.32
N ALA A 102 -12.99 6.37 -0.33
CA ALA A 102 -14.02 7.03 0.48
C ALA A 102 -15.45 6.59 0.09
N ARG A 103 -15.77 6.53 -1.22
CA ARG A 103 -17.04 6.00 -1.73
C ARG A 103 -17.21 4.51 -1.40
N MET A 104 -16.15 3.72 -1.51
CA MET A 104 -16.13 2.29 -1.26
C MET A 104 -16.37 1.95 0.22
N LEU A 105 -15.68 2.62 1.14
CA LEU A 105 -15.79 2.44 2.59
C LEU A 105 -17.14 2.97 3.12
N GLY A 106 -17.63 4.08 2.56
CA GLY A 106 -18.95 4.64 2.81
C GLY A 106 -19.05 5.51 4.06
N ARG A 107 -20.12 6.32 4.14
CA ARG A 107 -20.27 7.42 5.12
C ARG A 107 -20.00 7.01 6.57
N LYS A 108 -20.56 5.88 7.03
CA LYS A 108 -20.34 5.39 8.40
C LYS A 108 -18.86 5.30 8.79
N VAL A 109 -17.97 5.03 7.85
CA VAL A 109 -16.51 5.04 8.04
C VAL A 109 -15.94 6.44 7.81
N THR A 110 -16.24 7.11 6.69
CA THR A 110 -15.64 8.41 6.35
C THR A 110 -16.07 9.56 7.27
N ASP A 111 -17.19 9.42 7.98
CA ASP A 111 -17.64 10.36 9.01
C ASP A 111 -16.79 10.26 10.30
N ARG A 112 -16.03 9.17 10.45
CA ARG A 112 -15.24 8.82 11.65
C ARG A 112 -13.74 8.74 11.40
N PHE A 113 -13.30 8.50 10.17
CA PHE A 113 -11.88 8.31 9.85
C PHE A 113 -11.41 9.26 8.74
N ASP A 114 -10.19 9.76 8.90
CA ASP A 114 -9.44 10.29 7.76
C ASP A 114 -9.11 9.12 6.80
N ILE A 115 -9.22 9.33 5.49
CA ILE A 115 -8.72 8.38 4.48
C ILE A 115 -7.35 8.87 4.03
N VAL A 116 -6.32 8.05 4.22
CA VAL A 116 -4.92 8.40 3.94
C VAL A 116 -4.35 7.44 2.90
N ALA A 117 -3.98 7.98 1.74
CA ALA A 117 -3.21 7.26 0.75
C ALA A 117 -1.72 7.63 0.85
N VAL A 118 -0.87 6.63 0.66
CA VAL A 118 0.58 6.77 0.52
C VAL A 118 0.95 6.13 -0.81
N ASP A 119 1.56 6.89 -1.71
CA ASP A 119 2.05 6.34 -2.97
C ASP A 119 3.36 5.58 -2.72
N PRO A 120 3.47 4.30 -3.12
CA PRO A 120 4.70 3.51 -3.03
C PRO A 120 5.94 4.17 -3.67
N ARG A 121 7.11 3.65 -3.35
CA ARG A 121 8.38 4.03 -3.99
C ARG A 121 8.28 3.80 -5.49
N GLY A 122 8.70 4.77 -6.29
CA GLY A 122 8.62 4.70 -7.75
C GLY A 122 7.23 4.99 -8.34
N VAL A 123 6.19 5.18 -7.53
CA VAL A 123 4.77 5.17 -7.95
C VAL A 123 4.07 6.53 -7.81
N GLY A 124 3.17 6.82 -8.76
CA GLY A 124 2.23 7.94 -8.68
C GLY A 124 2.92 9.30 -8.58
N ARG A 125 2.79 9.92 -7.40
CA ARG A 125 3.37 11.24 -7.09
C ARG A 125 4.65 11.15 -6.24
N SER A 126 5.08 9.97 -5.82
CA SER A 126 6.37 9.76 -5.16
C SER A 126 7.54 10.00 -6.14
N SER A 127 8.79 9.85 -5.71
CA SER A 127 9.92 9.82 -6.64
C SER A 127 9.73 8.65 -7.61
N GLN A 128 9.65 8.94 -8.91
CA GLN A 128 9.40 7.93 -9.94
C GLN A 128 10.66 7.14 -10.32
N VAL A 129 10.47 5.86 -10.67
CA VAL A 129 11.47 5.12 -11.46
C VAL A 129 11.34 5.51 -12.94
N SER A 130 12.46 5.74 -13.60
CA SER A 130 12.52 6.15 -15.01
C SER A 130 13.29 5.11 -15.82
N CYS A 131 12.59 4.27 -16.57
CA CYS A 131 13.22 3.37 -17.54
C CYS A 131 13.03 3.94 -18.94
N THR A 132 13.86 4.93 -19.30
CA THR A 132 13.77 5.63 -20.59
C THR A 132 14.48 4.85 -21.69
N THR A 133 13.86 4.71 -22.87
CA THR A 133 14.49 4.15 -24.08
C THR A 133 15.65 5.04 -24.57
N ARG A 134 16.28 4.69 -25.70
CA ARG A 134 17.19 5.63 -26.39
C ARG A 134 16.36 6.48 -27.37
N PRO A 135 16.81 7.70 -27.75
CA PRO A 135 16.19 8.47 -28.83
C PRO A 135 15.95 7.62 -30.07
N GLY A 136 14.77 7.74 -30.67
CA GLY A 136 14.39 6.99 -31.88
C GLY A 136 14.26 5.47 -31.71
N THR A 137 14.34 4.93 -30.49
CA THR A 137 14.13 3.49 -30.24
C THR A 137 12.68 3.21 -29.86
N THR A 138 11.96 2.53 -30.75
CA THR A 138 10.64 1.96 -30.48
C THR A 138 10.77 0.69 -29.63
N THR A 139 10.04 0.61 -28.52
CA THR A 139 9.91 -0.63 -27.74
C THR A 139 9.00 -1.61 -28.48
N PRO A 140 9.34 -2.92 -28.59
CA PRO A 140 8.39 -3.91 -29.11
C PRO A 140 7.09 -3.91 -28.28
N PRO A 141 5.92 -4.24 -28.85
CA PRO A 141 4.67 -4.30 -28.08
C PRO A 141 4.72 -5.41 -27.03
N SER A 142 4.13 -5.15 -25.85
CA SER A 142 3.84 -6.19 -24.86
C SER A 142 2.59 -6.95 -25.25
N LEU A 143 2.47 -8.22 -24.84
CA LEU A 143 1.26 -9.02 -25.04
C LEU A 143 0.23 -8.85 -23.90
N GLU A 144 0.59 -8.21 -22.79
CA GLU A 144 -0.31 -7.90 -21.67
C GLU A 144 -1.60 -7.17 -22.12
N PRO A 145 -2.79 -7.53 -21.60
CA PRO A 145 -3.06 -8.52 -20.53
C PRO A 145 -3.19 -9.97 -21.05
N GLY A 146 -2.91 -10.23 -22.33
CA GLY A 146 -2.75 -11.57 -22.87
C GLY A 146 -1.36 -12.15 -22.59
N PHE A 147 -1.09 -13.32 -23.18
CA PHE A 147 0.18 -14.04 -23.02
C PHE A 147 0.51 -14.85 -24.28
N PRO A 148 1.79 -15.16 -24.54
CA PRO A 148 2.18 -15.89 -25.74
C PRO A 148 1.73 -17.36 -25.70
N VAL A 149 0.99 -17.79 -26.72
CA VAL A 149 0.55 -19.18 -26.90
C VAL A 149 1.39 -19.93 -27.93
N THR A 150 2.13 -19.21 -28.77
CA THR A 150 3.08 -19.74 -29.77
C THR A 150 4.54 -19.44 -29.43
N VAL A 151 5.46 -20.14 -30.10
CA VAL A 151 6.91 -19.88 -30.01
C VAL A 151 7.28 -18.51 -30.62
N ALA A 152 6.51 -18.01 -31.59
CA ALA A 152 6.75 -16.70 -32.21
C ALA A 152 6.40 -15.56 -31.24
N GLU A 153 5.22 -15.60 -30.64
CA GLU A 153 4.79 -14.64 -29.61
C GLU A 153 5.71 -14.69 -28.39
N ALA A 154 6.15 -15.88 -27.97
CA ALA A 154 7.08 -16.01 -26.85
C ALA A 154 8.41 -15.29 -27.13
N ARG A 155 8.92 -15.35 -28.38
CA ARG A 155 10.09 -14.56 -28.79
C ARG A 155 9.81 -13.06 -28.82
N ALA A 156 8.59 -12.65 -29.22
CA ALA A 156 8.19 -11.24 -29.20
C ALA A 156 8.13 -10.67 -27.78
N GLN A 157 7.51 -11.37 -26.82
CA GLN A 157 7.49 -10.95 -25.41
C GLN A 157 8.90 -10.89 -24.81
N ILE A 158 9.75 -11.89 -25.07
CA ILE A 158 11.15 -11.88 -24.65
C ILE A 158 11.88 -10.64 -25.19
N SER A 159 11.65 -10.28 -26.46
CA SER A 159 12.26 -9.10 -27.07
C SER A 159 11.71 -7.77 -26.54
N HIS A 160 10.42 -7.69 -26.17
CA HIS A 160 9.87 -6.57 -25.40
C HIS A 160 10.61 -6.45 -24.06
N ASP A 161 10.64 -7.54 -23.29
CA ASP A 161 11.22 -7.54 -21.95
C ASP A 161 12.73 -7.19 -21.96
N ASP A 162 13.47 -7.62 -22.97
CA ASP A 162 14.89 -7.26 -23.13
C ASP A 162 15.09 -5.78 -23.45
N ALA A 163 14.20 -5.17 -24.25
CA ALA A 163 14.23 -3.73 -24.48
C ALA A 163 13.92 -2.94 -23.19
N VAL A 164 12.93 -3.37 -22.41
CA VAL A 164 12.58 -2.76 -21.12
C VAL A 164 13.72 -2.91 -20.11
N ARG A 165 14.31 -4.11 -19.97
CA ARG A 165 15.50 -4.33 -19.12
C ARG A 165 16.69 -3.48 -19.56
N ALA A 166 16.92 -3.33 -20.87
CA ALA A 166 17.98 -2.49 -21.41
C ALA A 166 17.74 -0.98 -21.21
N ALA A 167 16.48 -0.54 -21.05
CA ALA A 167 16.15 0.82 -20.60
C ALA A 167 16.43 0.98 -19.09
N CYS A 168 15.90 0.08 -18.26
CA CYS A 168 16.09 0.13 -16.81
C CYS A 168 17.57 0.03 -16.39
N ARG A 169 18.37 -0.83 -17.02
CA ARG A 169 19.83 -0.94 -16.79
C ARG A 169 20.61 0.35 -17.06
N ARG A 170 20.09 1.26 -17.88
CA ARG A 170 20.71 2.55 -18.22
C ARG A 170 20.20 3.73 -17.38
N THR A 171 18.92 3.70 -16.98
CA THR A 171 18.21 4.90 -16.48
C THR A 171 17.43 4.70 -15.18
N GLY A 172 17.11 3.46 -14.79
CA GLY A 172 16.25 3.17 -13.62
C GLY A 172 16.86 3.63 -12.28
N GLY A 173 18.18 3.76 -12.24
CA GLY A 173 18.91 4.38 -11.13
C GLY A 173 18.86 3.62 -9.79
N PRO A 174 19.35 4.24 -8.70
CA PRO A 174 19.41 3.60 -7.39
C PRO A 174 18.06 3.21 -6.79
N LEU A 175 16.98 3.94 -7.13
CA LEU A 175 15.63 3.67 -6.64
C LEU A 175 15.15 2.26 -6.99
N LEU A 176 15.57 1.73 -8.15
CA LEU A 176 15.19 0.39 -8.63
C LEU A 176 15.70 -0.76 -7.74
N GLN A 177 16.65 -0.50 -6.83
CA GLN A 177 17.12 -1.48 -5.85
C GLN A 177 16.28 -1.52 -4.56
N HIS A 178 15.41 -0.52 -4.38
CA HIS A 178 14.74 -0.16 -3.13
C HIS A 178 13.22 0.02 -3.31
N MET A 179 12.64 -0.62 -4.34
CA MET A 179 11.20 -0.75 -4.56
C MET A 179 10.77 -2.14 -4.06
N THR A 180 10.82 -2.35 -2.75
CA THR A 180 10.34 -3.58 -2.08
C THR A 180 9.08 -3.26 -1.29
N THR A 181 8.13 -4.18 -1.17
CA THR A 181 6.96 -3.98 -0.30
C THR A 181 7.37 -3.74 1.15
N ALA A 182 8.50 -4.33 1.57
CA ALA A 182 9.05 -4.09 2.89
C ALA A 182 9.54 -2.64 3.07
N ASP A 183 10.05 -1.98 2.02
CA ASP A 183 10.37 -0.54 2.03
C ASP A 183 9.11 0.34 1.98
N ASP A 184 8.12 -0.02 1.17
CA ASP A 184 6.83 0.69 1.13
C ASP A 184 6.11 0.62 2.49
N ALA A 185 6.19 -0.52 3.17
CA ALA A 185 5.65 -0.72 4.52
C ALA A 185 6.37 0.14 5.57
N ARG A 186 7.70 0.27 5.48
CA ARG A 186 8.52 1.15 6.34
C ARG A 186 8.14 2.63 6.15
N ASP A 187 7.91 3.03 4.91
CA ASP A 187 7.54 4.40 4.57
C ASP A 187 6.10 4.73 5.02
N LEU A 188 5.17 3.79 4.84
CA LEU A 188 3.79 3.91 5.32
C LEU A 188 3.71 3.97 6.85
N ASP A 189 4.53 3.17 7.57
CA ASP A 189 4.60 3.26 9.04
C ASP A 189 5.15 4.60 9.51
N GLN A 190 6.15 5.14 8.80
CA GLN A 190 6.67 6.47 9.10
C GLN A 190 5.58 7.55 8.91
N VAL A 191 4.71 7.45 7.89
CA VAL A 191 3.54 8.33 7.74
C VAL A 191 2.54 8.15 8.89
N ARG A 192 2.25 6.92 9.33
CA ARG A 192 1.39 6.65 10.51
C ARG A 192 1.96 7.28 11.78
N ALA A 193 3.24 7.03 12.07
CA ALA A 193 3.90 7.57 13.25
C ALA A 193 3.86 9.10 13.28
N LEU A 194 4.08 9.74 12.12
CA LEU A 194 3.99 11.19 11.96
C LEU A 194 2.56 11.74 12.05
N LEU A 195 1.54 10.96 11.68
CA LEU A 195 0.14 11.30 11.96
C LEU A 195 -0.26 11.17 13.45
N GLY A 196 0.59 10.56 14.28
CA GLY A 196 0.35 10.37 15.73
C GLY A 196 -0.53 9.15 16.07
N ASP A 197 -0.99 8.40 15.07
CA ASP A 197 -1.85 7.22 15.29
C ASP A 197 -1.01 6.05 15.85
N ARG A 198 -1.29 5.62 17.08
CA ARG A 198 -0.49 4.60 17.81
C ARG A 198 -0.55 3.19 17.22
N GLN A 199 -1.58 2.90 16.43
CA GLN A 199 -1.80 1.64 15.73
C GLN A 199 -2.17 1.94 14.29
N LEU A 200 -1.79 1.08 13.37
CA LEU A 200 -2.25 1.15 12.00
C LEU A 200 -3.71 0.69 11.92
N THR A 201 -4.54 1.47 11.21
CA THR A 201 -5.76 0.92 10.60
C THR A 201 -5.54 0.93 9.10
N PHE A 202 -5.61 -0.23 8.46
CA PHE A 202 -5.25 -0.41 7.05
C PHE A 202 -6.33 -1.18 6.30
N VAL A 203 -6.59 -0.77 5.06
CA VAL A 203 -7.42 -1.53 4.11
C VAL A 203 -6.65 -1.60 2.79
N GLY A 204 -5.95 -2.71 2.60
CA GLY A 204 -5.30 -3.04 1.35
C GLY A 204 -6.28 -3.70 0.38
N PHE A 205 -5.96 -3.57 -0.91
CA PHE A 205 -6.68 -4.17 -2.02
C PHE A 205 -5.64 -4.83 -2.94
N SER A 206 -5.90 -6.07 -3.38
CA SER A 206 -5.02 -6.84 -4.27
C SER A 206 -3.64 -7.05 -3.67
N TYR A 207 -2.60 -6.88 -4.48
CA TYR A 207 -1.22 -6.72 -4.04
C TYR A 207 -1.05 -5.69 -2.91
N GLY A 208 -1.93 -4.69 -2.79
CA GLY A 208 -1.99 -3.75 -1.68
C GLY A 208 -2.32 -4.41 -0.34
N THR A 209 -2.67 -5.70 -0.32
CA THR A 209 -2.66 -6.53 0.91
C THR A 209 -1.38 -7.31 1.14
N VAL A 210 -0.39 -7.32 0.24
CA VAL A 210 0.97 -7.74 0.58
C VAL A 210 1.54 -6.82 1.69
N PRO A 211 1.43 -5.48 1.65
CA PRO A 211 1.68 -4.59 2.80
C PRO A 211 0.79 -4.80 4.05
N GLY A 212 -0.21 -5.69 3.98
CA GLY A 212 -1.05 -6.11 5.11
C GLY A 212 -1.01 -7.61 5.34
N ALA A 213 -0.03 -8.32 4.76
CA ALA A 213 0.20 -9.77 4.83
C ALA A 213 1.64 -10.06 5.23
N LEU A 214 2.56 -9.27 4.71
CA LEU A 214 3.63 -8.72 5.51
C LEU A 214 2.97 -7.65 6.39
N ASP A 215 2.72 -7.90 7.68
CA ASP A 215 2.31 -6.82 8.61
C ASP A 215 3.51 -5.90 8.97
N ASP A 216 4.51 -5.79 8.08
CA ASP A 216 5.77 -5.10 8.31
C ASP A 216 5.57 -3.64 8.72
N VAL A 217 4.47 -3.01 8.33
CA VAL A 217 4.09 -1.68 8.81
C VAL A 217 4.09 -1.63 10.35
N HIS A 218 3.30 -2.50 11.01
CA HIS A 218 3.24 -2.51 12.48
C HIS A 218 4.40 -3.28 13.13
N ASN A 219 4.99 -4.23 12.42
CA ASN A 219 5.77 -5.30 13.03
C ASN A 219 7.27 -5.25 12.69
N LEU A 220 7.65 -4.55 11.63
CA LEU A 220 9.03 -4.11 11.45
C LEU A 220 9.34 -2.92 12.38
N TYR A 221 8.36 -2.07 12.69
CA TYR A 221 8.43 -1.08 13.79
C TYR A 221 8.85 -1.75 15.11
N LEU A 222 8.46 -3.01 15.33
CA LEU A 222 8.77 -3.78 16.53
C LEU A 222 10.10 -4.53 16.39
N ALA A 223 10.36 -5.17 15.25
CA ALA A 223 11.65 -5.82 14.95
C ALA A 223 12.85 -4.85 14.99
N LEU A 224 12.67 -3.57 14.66
CA LEU A 224 13.72 -2.54 14.70
C LEU A 224 13.84 -1.82 16.06
N THR A 225 12.96 -2.06 17.03
CA THR A 225 12.93 -1.33 18.31
C THR A 225 12.96 -2.20 19.58
N GLY A 226 12.99 -3.53 19.44
CA GLY A 226 13.13 -4.45 20.59
C GLY A 226 11.82 -4.77 21.32
N LYS A 227 10.67 -4.66 20.64
CA LYS A 227 9.38 -5.22 21.09
C LYS A 227 8.83 -6.16 19.99
N GLN A 228 7.66 -6.80 20.16
CA GLN A 228 7.22 -7.90 19.29
C GLN A 228 5.75 -7.81 18.87
N VAL A 229 5.46 -7.98 17.55
CA VAL A 229 4.38 -8.82 16.94
C VAL A 229 4.65 -9.03 15.41
N SER A 230 3.74 -9.67 14.62
CA SER A 230 3.77 -10.02 13.14
C SER A 230 2.33 -10.37 12.61
N PRO A 231 1.98 -11.26 11.62
CA PRO A 231 0.90 -11.00 10.62
C PRO A 231 -0.32 -11.99 10.55
N ALA A 232 -1.21 -12.10 9.52
CA ALA A 232 -1.27 -11.59 8.12
C ALA A 232 -2.71 -11.43 7.47
N ALA A 233 -2.79 -10.65 6.37
CA ALA A 233 -3.49 -10.78 5.04
C ALA A 233 -5.06 -10.68 4.91
N ALA A 234 -5.78 -10.65 3.75
CA ALA A 234 -5.53 -10.60 2.27
C ALA A 234 -6.77 -10.03 1.47
N ALA A 235 -6.62 -9.51 0.23
CA ALA A 235 -7.71 -9.01 -0.67
C ALA A 235 -7.36 -8.89 -2.20
N ALA A 236 -8.12 -8.09 -2.99
CA ALA A 236 -8.25 -8.06 -4.49
C ALA A 236 -8.36 -6.62 -5.14
N THR A 237 -8.40 -6.41 -6.50
CA THR A 237 -8.18 -5.09 -7.22
C THR A 237 -9.41 -4.30 -7.77
N VAL A 238 -9.20 -3.01 -8.16
CA VAL A 238 -10.13 -2.06 -8.83
C VAL A 238 -9.52 -1.48 -10.14
N ASP A 239 -10.36 -1.10 -11.11
CA ASP A 239 -10.07 -0.64 -12.49
C ASP A 239 -8.85 0.32 -12.72
N ARG A 240 -8.25 0.25 -13.92
CA ARG A 240 -7.03 0.97 -14.34
C ARG A 240 -7.34 2.33 -14.98
N GLN A 241 -7.45 3.38 -14.18
CA GLN A 241 -7.29 4.74 -14.71
C GLN A 241 -5.82 5.03 -15.08
N ALA A 242 -5.60 5.85 -16.11
CA ALA A 242 -4.27 6.18 -16.59
C ALA A 242 -3.47 6.99 -15.56
N SER A 243 -2.23 6.56 -15.27
CA SER A 243 -1.27 7.34 -14.49
C SER A 243 -1.01 8.70 -15.16
N PRO A 244 -0.80 9.79 -14.39
CA PRO A 244 -0.33 11.05 -14.95
C PRO A 244 1.02 10.87 -15.66
N ALA A 245 1.26 11.66 -16.72
CA ALA A 245 2.42 11.51 -17.59
C ALA A 245 3.74 11.48 -16.79
N ARG A 246 4.53 10.40 -16.96
CA ARG A 246 5.80 10.21 -16.26
C ARG A 246 6.80 11.28 -16.67
N GLN A 247 7.17 12.17 -15.74
CA GLN A 247 8.30 13.07 -15.93
C GLN A 247 9.60 12.25 -15.93
N GLY A 248 10.18 12.04 -17.11
CA GLY A 248 11.54 11.51 -17.24
C GLY A 248 12.59 12.52 -16.76
N PHE A 249 13.83 12.05 -16.55
CA PHE A 249 14.97 12.89 -16.11
C PHE A 249 15.49 13.88 -17.18
N GLY A 250 14.61 14.54 -17.93
CA GLY A 250 14.95 15.40 -19.08
C GLY A 250 15.55 14.65 -20.28
N LEU A 251 15.56 13.31 -20.25
CA LEU A 251 16.18 12.48 -21.28
C LEU A 251 15.25 12.31 -22.50
N PRO A 252 15.74 12.51 -23.73
CA PRO A 252 14.99 12.18 -24.94
C PRO A 252 14.81 10.66 -25.09
N GLY A 253 13.55 10.19 -25.11
CA GLY A 253 13.16 8.79 -25.26
C GLY A 253 11.79 8.52 -24.64
N GLU A 254 11.27 7.31 -24.85
CA GLU A 254 10.02 6.83 -24.23
C GLU A 254 10.29 6.46 -22.76
N VAL A 255 9.52 6.99 -21.81
CA VAL A 255 9.63 6.63 -20.38
C VAL A 255 8.67 5.48 -20.08
N LEU A 256 9.21 4.26 -19.98
CA LEU A 256 8.42 3.04 -19.84
C LEU A 256 7.74 2.95 -18.48
N ASP A 257 6.52 2.38 -18.48
CA ASP A 257 5.87 1.97 -17.24
C ASP A 257 6.38 0.59 -16.81
N VAL A 258 7.02 0.56 -15.64
CA VAL A 258 7.59 -0.65 -15.04
C VAL A 258 7.26 -0.75 -13.55
N THR A 259 6.38 0.09 -13.00
CA THR A 259 6.23 0.18 -11.52
C THR A 259 5.71 -1.11 -10.91
N ARG A 260 4.83 -1.81 -11.61
CA ARG A 260 4.37 -3.15 -11.22
C ARG A 260 5.55 -4.11 -11.10
N GLN A 261 6.32 -4.28 -12.16
CA GLN A 261 7.41 -5.25 -12.22
C GLN A 261 8.59 -4.86 -11.35
N ALA A 262 8.90 -3.57 -11.21
CA ALA A 262 9.96 -3.09 -10.31
C ALA A 262 9.72 -3.49 -8.84
N VAL A 263 8.46 -3.59 -8.40
CA VAL A 263 8.10 -4.14 -7.09
C VAL A 263 8.05 -5.68 -7.13
N MET A 264 7.31 -6.28 -8.06
CA MET A 264 7.13 -7.75 -8.10
C MET A 264 8.46 -8.51 -8.25
N CYS A 265 9.37 -8.03 -9.11
CA CYS A 265 10.68 -8.65 -9.33
C CYS A 265 11.67 -8.38 -8.19
N SER A 266 11.41 -7.38 -7.33
CA SER A 266 12.22 -7.10 -6.15
C SER A 266 11.84 -8.00 -4.97
N ASP A 267 10.55 -8.20 -4.72
CA ASP A 267 10.11 -9.05 -3.60
C ASP A 267 10.21 -10.56 -3.90
N SER A 268 10.04 -10.95 -5.18
CA SER A 268 10.05 -12.36 -5.58
C SER A 268 11.41 -13.07 -5.35
N LEU A 269 11.37 -14.40 -5.38
CA LEU A 269 12.51 -15.32 -5.48
C LEU A 269 12.55 -16.04 -6.84
N ASP A 270 11.71 -15.63 -7.79
CA ASP A 270 11.52 -16.26 -9.10
C ASP A 270 12.88 -16.56 -9.79
N PRO A 271 13.32 -17.84 -9.86
CA PRO A 271 14.74 -18.21 -10.00
C PRO A 271 15.22 -18.21 -11.46
N TYR A 272 14.64 -17.37 -12.31
CA TYR A 272 14.78 -17.46 -13.75
C TYR A 272 15.95 -16.60 -14.24
N ASP A 273 17.16 -17.16 -14.12
CA ASP A 273 18.30 -16.74 -14.94
C ASP A 273 18.09 -17.11 -16.43
N ARG A 274 17.19 -18.05 -16.72
CA ARG A 274 16.98 -18.68 -18.04
C ARG A 274 15.51 -18.76 -18.46
N TRP A 275 15.27 -18.36 -19.71
CA TRP A 275 13.98 -18.46 -20.40
C TRP A 275 13.41 -19.88 -20.56
N ALA A 276 14.25 -20.92 -20.56
CA ALA A 276 13.79 -22.30 -20.60
C ALA A 276 13.02 -22.67 -19.31
N THR A 277 13.60 -22.34 -18.16
CA THR A 277 13.02 -22.55 -16.82
C THR A 277 11.71 -21.76 -16.67
N TRP A 278 11.68 -20.51 -17.16
CA TRP A 278 10.49 -19.66 -17.21
C TRP A 278 9.31 -20.33 -17.94
N ARG A 279 9.55 -20.78 -19.18
CA ARG A 279 8.49 -21.39 -20.03
C ARG A 279 7.95 -22.69 -19.42
N ALA A 280 8.80 -23.48 -18.78
CA ALA A 280 8.39 -24.69 -18.07
C ALA A 280 7.50 -24.38 -16.85
N ALA A 281 7.85 -23.35 -16.06
CA ALA A 281 7.05 -22.90 -14.94
C ALA A 281 5.67 -22.37 -15.36
N ALA A 282 5.61 -21.52 -16.41
CA ALA A 282 4.35 -21.01 -16.96
C ALA A 282 3.43 -22.14 -17.46
N ALA A 283 3.95 -23.09 -18.24
CA ALA A 283 3.20 -24.25 -18.74
C ALA A 283 2.77 -25.26 -17.64
N THR A 284 3.37 -25.18 -16.45
CA THR A 284 2.97 -25.95 -15.28
C THR A 284 1.83 -25.25 -14.53
N ARG A 285 1.93 -23.92 -14.34
CA ARG A 285 0.92 -23.10 -13.65
C ARG A 285 -0.45 -23.14 -14.34
N ASP A 286 -0.46 -23.11 -15.67
CA ASP A 286 -1.65 -23.30 -16.53
C ASP A 286 -2.51 -24.52 -16.16
N ARG A 287 -1.87 -25.59 -15.65
CA ARG A 287 -2.53 -26.86 -15.27
C ARG A 287 -3.07 -26.84 -13.83
N THR A 288 -2.92 -25.73 -13.10
CA THR A 288 -3.28 -25.60 -11.68
C THR A 288 -4.28 -24.48 -11.47
N ARG A 289 -5.26 -24.66 -10.57
CA ARG A 289 -6.39 -23.72 -10.37
C ARG A 289 -6.03 -22.47 -9.55
N GLY A 290 -4.89 -21.84 -9.82
CA GLY A 290 -4.45 -20.62 -9.13
C GLY A 290 -3.21 -20.00 -9.77
N PHE A 291 -3.39 -18.83 -10.39
CA PHE A 291 -2.49 -18.21 -11.37
C PHE A 291 -2.26 -19.09 -12.60
N ASP A 292 -2.89 -18.70 -13.70
CA ASP A 292 -2.81 -19.31 -15.02
C ASP A 292 -1.50 -18.94 -15.76
N ALA A 293 -1.41 -19.33 -17.03
CA ALA A 293 -0.30 -18.91 -17.89
C ALA A 293 -0.18 -17.38 -18.02
N ALA A 294 -1.29 -16.61 -17.98
CA ALA A 294 -1.26 -15.15 -18.01
C ALA A 294 -0.59 -14.58 -16.75
N GLY A 295 -1.06 -15.00 -15.58
CA GLY A 295 -0.49 -14.62 -14.28
C GLY A 295 0.98 -15.02 -14.13
N ALA A 296 1.42 -16.10 -14.80
CA ALA A 296 2.84 -16.38 -14.98
C ALA A 296 3.51 -15.34 -15.89
N TRP A 297 3.15 -15.29 -17.17
CA TRP A 297 3.77 -14.44 -18.20
C TRP A 297 3.82 -12.95 -17.85
N SER A 298 2.89 -12.43 -17.05
CA SER A 298 2.89 -11.04 -16.57
C SER A 298 4.14 -10.62 -15.78
N ASN A 299 4.91 -11.58 -15.24
CA ASN A 299 6.17 -11.35 -14.52
C ASN A 299 7.41 -11.77 -15.32
N SER A 300 7.28 -12.06 -16.62
CA SER A 300 8.39 -12.52 -17.50
C SER A 300 9.57 -11.55 -17.55
N LEU A 301 9.30 -10.25 -17.43
CA LEU A 301 10.27 -9.18 -17.28
C LEU A 301 11.26 -9.39 -16.10
N CYS A 302 10.86 -10.12 -15.06
CA CYS A 302 11.71 -10.44 -13.90
C CYS A 302 12.92 -11.31 -14.24
N THR A 303 12.87 -12.07 -15.34
CA THR A 303 14.02 -12.82 -15.88
C THR A 303 15.19 -11.87 -16.09
N SER A 304 16.30 -12.03 -15.35
CA SER A 304 17.45 -11.10 -15.38
C SER A 304 17.12 -9.62 -15.11
N TRP A 305 16.16 -9.32 -14.22
CA TRP A 305 15.86 -7.96 -13.75
C TRP A 305 17.10 -7.27 -13.15
N PRO A 306 17.33 -5.95 -13.38
CA PRO A 306 18.47 -5.24 -12.80
C PRO A 306 18.26 -4.74 -11.36
N GLY A 307 17.06 -4.85 -10.80
CA GLY A 307 16.80 -4.61 -9.37
C GLY A 307 16.99 -5.89 -8.55
N VAL A 308 17.72 -5.84 -7.42
CA VAL A 308 18.03 -7.03 -6.58
C VAL A 308 17.15 -7.15 -5.33
N GLY A 309 16.16 -6.27 -5.15
CA GLY A 309 15.22 -6.31 -4.02
C GLY A 309 15.89 -6.19 -2.65
N LYS A 310 16.74 -5.16 -2.46
CA LYS A 310 17.56 -5.05 -1.26
C LYS A 310 16.70 -4.78 -0.02
N GLY A 311 16.57 -5.79 0.83
CA GLY A 311 15.76 -5.71 2.06
C GLY A 311 14.31 -6.16 1.89
N ALA A 312 13.98 -6.84 0.78
CA ALA A 312 12.71 -7.54 0.59
C ALA A 312 12.46 -8.55 1.71
N TYR A 313 11.25 -8.56 2.26
CA TYR A 313 10.89 -9.44 3.38
C TYR A 313 10.23 -10.72 2.89
N ARG A 314 10.80 -11.86 3.29
CA ARG A 314 10.42 -13.20 2.81
C ARG A 314 9.97 -14.12 3.96
N GLY A 315 9.54 -13.51 5.07
CA GLY A 315 9.10 -14.19 6.29
C GLY A 315 10.17 -14.29 7.38
N PRO A 316 9.89 -15.01 8.48
CA PRO A 316 8.69 -15.83 8.72
C PRO A 316 7.41 -15.00 8.97
N PHE A 317 6.27 -15.46 8.45
CA PHE A 317 4.97 -14.79 8.59
C PHE A 317 4.20 -15.28 9.86
N ASP A 318 4.85 -15.22 11.03
CA ASP A 318 4.61 -16.16 12.14
C ASP A 318 4.00 -15.63 13.46
N ARG A 319 4.22 -14.37 13.85
CA ARG A 319 3.60 -13.73 15.03
C ARG A 319 2.23 -13.09 14.67
N ARG A 320 1.58 -12.28 15.52
CA ARG A 320 0.15 -11.89 15.32
C ARG A 320 -0.18 -10.40 15.58
N PRO A 321 -1.04 -9.73 14.81
CA PRO A 321 -1.37 -8.32 15.05
C PRO A 321 -2.25 -8.14 16.31
N ALA A 322 -2.20 -6.93 16.90
CA ALA A 322 -3.01 -6.55 18.06
C ALA A 322 -4.53 -6.48 17.80
N THR A 323 -4.97 -6.74 16.58
CA THR A 323 -6.36 -6.97 16.19
C THR A 323 -6.33 -8.00 15.07
N PRO A 324 -6.92 -9.20 15.23
CA PRO A 324 -6.86 -10.24 14.20
C PRO A 324 -7.58 -9.81 12.93
N ILE A 325 -7.06 -10.19 11.77
CA ILE A 325 -7.42 -9.54 10.49
C ILE A 325 -8.71 -10.12 9.89
N LEU A 326 -9.42 -9.29 9.12
CA LEU A 326 -10.58 -9.65 8.32
C LEU A 326 -10.19 -9.83 6.84
N PHE A 327 -10.21 -11.08 6.37
CA PHE A 327 -10.02 -11.42 4.96
C PHE A 327 -11.36 -11.34 4.21
N MET A 328 -11.33 -10.85 2.96
CA MET A 328 -12.52 -10.75 2.11
C MET A 328 -12.21 -11.11 0.65
N ASN A 329 -12.78 -12.20 0.13
CA ASN A 329 -12.48 -12.69 -1.22
C ASN A 329 -13.75 -13.11 -2.00
N ALA A 330 -13.71 -13.05 -3.33
CA ALA A 330 -14.67 -13.76 -4.16
C ALA A 330 -14.29 -15.26 -4.26
N LEU A 331 -15.27 -16.15 -4.44
CA LEU A 331 -15.01 -17.58 -4.63
C LEU A 331 -14.39 -17.89 -6.00
N TYR A 332 -14.79 -17.15 -7.05
CA TYR A 332 -14.24 -17.26 -8.40
C TYR A 332 -13.53 -15.96 -8.78
N ASP A 333 -12.65 -15.51 -7.90
CA ASP A 333 -11.73 -14.40 -8.14
C ASP A 333 -10.60 -14.87 -9.10
N PRO A 334 -10.46 -14.26 -10.30
CA PRO A 334 -9.50 -14.71 -11.30
C PRO A 334 -8.05 -14.26 -11.01
N ALA A 335 -7.84 -13.23 -10.18
CA ALA A 335 -6.54 -12.57 -10.02
C ALA A 335 -5.96 -12.72 -8.60
N THR A 336 -6.79 -12.91 -7.57
CA THR A 336 -6.36 -13.35 -6.24
C THR A 336 -7.24 -14.51 -5.78
N SER A 337 -6.86 -15.72 -6.22
CA SER A 337 -7.65 -16.94 -6.04
C SER A 337 -8.04 -17.22 -4.58
N ILE A 338 -9.20 -17.86 -4.39
CA ILE A 338 -9.66 -18.34 -3.07
C ILE A 338 -8.67 -19.30 -2.39
N VAL A 339 -7.81 -19.99 -3.16
CA VAL A 339 -6.72 -20.81 -2.61
C VAL A 339 -5.70 -19.92 -1.90
N GLY A 340 -5.25 -18.83 -2.54
CA GLY A 340 -4.34 -17.86 -1.93
C GLY A 340 -4.93 -17.22 -0.67
N ALA A 341 -6.19 -16.78 -0.73
CA ALA A 341 -6.88 -16.21 0.43
C ALA A 341 -6.99 -17.20 1.61
N ARG A 342 -7.25 -18.48 1.35
CA ARG A 342 -7.28 -19.54 2.38
C ARG A 342 -5.90 -19.84 2.96
N SER A 343 -4.86 -19.94 2.13
CA SER A 343 -3.48 -20.12 2.60
C SER A 343 -3.04 -18.97 3.49
N ALA A 344 -3.36 -17.74 3.10
CA ALA A 344 -3.03 -16.54 3.85
C ALA A 344 -3.82 -16.43 5.17
N HIS A 345 -5.10 -16.84 5.19
CA HIS A 345 -5.90 -16.99 6.41
C HIS A 345 -5.32 -18.07 7.35
N ALA A 346 -4.89 -19.21 6.82
CA ALA A 346 -4.29 -20.29 7.58
C ALA A 346 -2.93 -19.91 8.21
N MET A 347 -2.15 -19.02 7.58
CA MET A 347 -0.96 -18.42 8.19
C MET A 347 -1.28 -17.46 9.34
N SER A 348 -2.56 -17.16 9.60
CA SER A 348 -3.04 -16.03 10.42
C SER A 348 -4.05 -16.44 11.50
N PRO A 349 -3.68 -17.29 12.48
CA PRO A 349 -4.47 -17.61 13.67
C PRO A 349 -5.25 -16.43 14.27
N GLY A 350 -6.54 -16.67 14.52
CA GLY A 350 -7.48 -15.68 15.09
C GLY A 350 -8.19 -14.81 14.06
N SER A 351 -7.71 -14.73 12.81
CA SER A 351 -8.37 -14.02 11.71
C SER A 351 -9.72 -14.65 11.31
N ARG A 352 -10.44 -14.00 10.39
CA ARG A 352 -11.66 -14.54 9.75
C ARG A 352 -11.68 -14.32 8.26
N LEU A 353 -12.26 -15.27 7.53
CA LEU A 353 -12.46 -15.24 6.10
C LEU A 353 -13.95 -15.09 5.73
N VAL A 354 -14.25 -14.04 4.95
CA VAL A 354 -15.57 -13.77 4.39
C VAL A 354 -15.52 -14.00 2.89
N THR A 355 -16.36 -14.89 2.36
CA THR A 355 -16.38 -15.22 0.92
C THR A 355 -17.73 -14.97 0.26
N GLY A 356 -17.68 -14.27 -0.86
CA GLY A 356 -18.83 -14.04 -1.73
C GLY A 356 -18.87 -15.02 -2.90
N ASN A 357 -20.05 -15.60 -3.16
CA ASN A 357 -20.27 -16.49 -4.31
C ASN A 357 -20.47 -15.68 -5.61
N LYS A 358 -19.40 -15.03 -6.09
CA LYS A 358 -19.35 -14.30 -7.37
C LYS A 358 -18.13 -14.66 -8.20
N VAL A 359 -18.25 -14.38 -9.49
CA VAL A 359 -17.16 -14.30 -10.46
C VAL A 359 -16.61 -12.87 -10.46
N GLY A 360 -15.32 -12.75 -10.79
CA GLY A 360 -14.64 -11.47 -10.91
C GLY A 360 -14.03 -11.01 -9.59
N HIS A 361 -13.24 -9.95 -9.70
CA HIS A 361 -12.33 -9.53 -8.64
C HIS A 361 -13.07 -8.89 -7.45
N LEU A 362 -12.50 -9.02 -6.25
CA LEU A 362 -12.97 -8.43 -4.99
C LEU A 362 -14.34 -8.89 -4.48
N LEU A 363 -14.59 -8.55 -3.21
CA LEU A 363 -15.92 -8.52 -2.60
C LEU A 363 -16.29 -7.07 -2.24
N LEU A 364 -16.33 -6.17 -3.25
CA LEU A 364 -16.63 -4.75 -3.06
C LEU A 364 -18.10 -4.44 -3.22
N ASN A 365 -18.80 -4.29 -2.10
CA ASN A 365 -20.15 -3.70 -2.05
C ASN A 365 -21.24 -4.48 -2.83
N ASP A 366 -20.88 -5.51 -3.60
CA ASP A 366 -21.75 -6.51 -4.27
C ASP A 366 -22.68 -7.26 -3.30
N SER A 367 -22.38 -7.16 -2.00
CA SER A 367 -23.00 -7.87 -0.89
C SER A 367 -23.16 -6.92 0.30
N ALA A 368 -24.40 -6.79 0.79
CA ALA A 368 -24.70 -5.93 1.94
C ALA A 368 -24.22 -6.55 3.25
N CYS A 369 -24.22 -7.88 3.37
CA CYS A 369 -23.62 -8.61 4.49
C CYS A 369 -22.10 -8.39 4.55
N ALA A 370 -21.37 -8.54 3.44
CA ALA A 370 -19.93 -8.26 3.38
C ALA A 370 -19.63 -6.80 3.75
N THR A 371 -20.38 -5.85 3.18
CA THR A 371 -20.29 -4.41 3.49
C THR A 371 -20.53 -4.12 4.98
N ARG A 372 -21.52 -4.79 5.59
CA ARG A 372 -21.86 -4.67 7.02
C ARG A 372 -20.76 -5.24 7.91
N ILE A 373 -20.19 -6.41 7.58
CA ILE A 373 -19.08 -7.02 8.33
C ILE A 373 -17.85 -6.10 8.28
N ARG A 374 -17.45 -5.65 7.08
CA ARG A 374 -16.32 -4.72 6.89
C ARG A 374 -16.50 -3.42 7.69
N THR A 375 -17.68 -2.80 7.57
CA THR A 375 -18.00 -1.56 8.29
C THR A 375 -18.01 -1.76 9.80
N ASN A 376 -18.55 -2.89 10.29
CA ASN A 376 -18.54 -3.20 11.72
C ASN A 376 -17.11 -3.39 12.24
N TYR A 377 -16.30 -4.18 11.54
CA TYR A 377 -14.90 -4.44 11.89
C TYR A 377 -14.07 -3.15 11.94
N LEU A 378 -14.20 -2.26 10.95
CA LEU A 378 -13.49 -0.97 10.94
C LEU A 378 -13.94 -0.01 12.06
N LEU A 379 -15.21 -0.07 12.49
CA LEU A 379 -15.75 0.78 13.56
C LEU A 379 -15.51 0.24 14.97
N THR A 380 -15.42 -1.07 15.14
CA THR A 380 -15.48 -1.74 16.47
C THR A 380 -14.34 -2.70 16.75
N LYS A 381 -13.52 -3.02 15.74
CA LYS A 381 -12.52 -4.10 15.74
C LYS A 381 -13.09 -5.53 15.93
N ALA A 382 -14.42 -5.68 15.99
CA ALA A 382 -15.06 -6.98 16.14
C ALA A 382 -15.19 -7.72 14.80
N LEU A 383 -14.57 -8.90 14.73
CA LEU A 383 -14.71 -9.88 13.65
C LEU A 383 -16.06 -10.64 13.73
N PRO A 384 -16.52 -11.28 12.64
CA PRO A 384 -17.62 -12.24 12.72
C PRO A 384 -17.21 -13.45 13.58
N ALA A 385 -18.16 -14.03 14.32
CA ALA A 385 -17.88 -15.13 15.25
C ALA A 385 -17.21 -16.35 14.57
N GLN A 386 -17.61 -16.62 13.32
CA GLN A 386 -17.11 -17.69 12.45
C GLN A 386 -16.88 -17.14 11.03
N ASP A 387 -16.19 -17.91 10.19
CA ASP A 387 -16.04 -17.58 8.77
C ASP A 387 -17.39 -17.56 8.03
N VAL A 388 -17.50 -16.68 7.04
CA VAL A 388 -18.76 -16.45 6.32
C VAL A 388 -18.63 -16.97 4.89
N ALA A 389 -18.85 -18.27 4.73
CA ALA A 389 -18.63 -19.00 3.47
C ALA A 389 -19.55 -18.57 2.30
N ARG A 390 -20.70 -17.95 2.59
CA ARG A 390 -21.64 -17.42 1.60
C ARG A 390 -22.23 -16.10 2.10
N THR A 391 -21.77 -14.98 1.55
CA THR A 391 -22.48 -13.70 1.74
C THR A 391 -23.63 -13.54 0.74
N ASP A 392 -24.49 -12.55 0.99
CA ASP A 392 -25.64 -12.13 0.17
C ASP A 392 -25.22 -11.39 -1.13
N VAL A 393 -24.25 -11.95 -1.87
CA VAL A 393 -23.85 -11.38 -3.16
C VAL A 393 -25.02 -11.48 -4.12
N ARG A 394 -25.37 -10.36 -4.77
CA ARG A 394 -26.30 -10.39 -5.90
C ARG A 394 -25.67 -11.23 -7.02
N PRO A 395 -26.35 -12.24 -7.58
CA PRO A 395 -25.89 -12.88 -8.80
C PRO A 395 -25.73 -11.84 -9.92
N LEU A 396 -24.94 -12.15 -10.94
CA LEU A 396 -24.72 -11.27 -12.10
C LEU A 396 -25.88 -11.35 -13.13
N TYR A 397 -27.03 -11.86 -12.70
CA TYR A 397 -28.25 -12.15 -13.46
C TYR A 397 -29.43 -12.24 -12.46
#